data_AF-A0A329SM68-F1
#
_entry.id   AF-A0A329SM68-F1
#
_cell.length_a   1.000
_cell.length_b   1.000
_cell.length_c   1.000
_cell.angle_alpha   90.00
_cell.angle_beta   90.00
_cell.angle_gamma   90.00
#
_symmetry.space_group_name_H-M   'P 1'
#
loop_
_entity.id
_entity.type
_entity.pdbx_description
1 polymer ?
#
loop_
_entity_poly.entity_id
_entity_poly.type
_entity_poly.pdbx_seq_one_letter_code
_entity_poly.pdbx_strand_id
1 'polypeptide(L)'
;MVVPFSVLRLDNIPSDQVLLGIAQRFQRMPENERLCRSVLDRLELLHVPVAALNRNDTLQSECADVLVRLLRLLGENPLLARLAKSETTVQIVYDLHLRVDRISEGLDLEVMANWESDWGSLCTHHHETLNQLC
;
A
#
# COMPACT_ATOMS: atom_id res chain seq x y z
N MET A 1 -2.14 11.80 21.70
CA MET A 1 -2.27 12.10 20.26
C MET A 1 -1.00 11.65 19.59
N VAL A 2 -1.09 10.74 18.61
CA VAL A 2 0.06 10.33 17.79
C VAL A 2 0.20 11.37 16.69
N VAL A 3 1.41 11.91 16.50
CA VAL A 3 1.68 12.93 15.47
C VAL A 3 2.08 12.20 14.18
N PRO A 4 1.41 12.44 13.05
CA PRO A 4 1.79 11.80 11.79
C PRO A 4 3.22 12.20 11.40
N PHE A 5 3.98 11.25 10.85
CA PHE A 5 5.30 11.54 10.28
C PHE A 5 5.18 12.13 8.87
N SER A 6 6.19 12.89 8.46
CA SER A 6 6.21 13.53 7.14
C SER A 6 6.70 12.57 6.05
N VAL A 7 5.99 12.55 4.92
CA VAL A 7 6.42 11.80 3.74
C VAL A 7 7.20 12.73 2.80
N LEU A 8 8.52 12.75 2.94
CA LEU A 8 9.43 13.67 2.23
C LEU A 8 9.22 13.69 0.71
N ARG A 9 9.00 12.52 0.10
CA ARG A 9 8.85 12.35 -1.35
C ARG A 9 7.52 12.85 -1.92
N LEU A 10 6.62 13.31 -1.05
CA LEU A 10 5.33 13.91 -1.36
C LEU A 10 5.24 15.29 -0.72
N ASP A 11 6.29 16.12 -0.88
CA ASP A 11 6.32 17.50 -0.38
C ASP A 11 6.03 17.64 1.12
N ASN A 12 6.50 16.67 1.92
CA ASN A 12 6.28 16.59 3.36
C ASN A 12 4.81 16.43 3.78
N ILE A 13 3.94 15.92 2.91
CA ILE A 13 2.55 15.60 3.27
C ILE A 13 2.55 14.65 4.48
N PRO A 14 1.70 14.91 5.51
CA PRO A 14 1.52 14.02 6.66
C PRO A 14 1.07 12.61 6.26
N SER A 15 1.61 11.58 6.90
CA SER A 15 1.34 10.18 6.53
C SER A 15 -0.14 9.76 6.65
N ASP A 16 -0.90 10.34 7.58
CA ASP A 16 -2.36 10.15 7.69
C ASP A 16 -3.13 10.73 6.48
N GLN A 17 -2.71 11.88 5.97
CA GLN A 17 -3.28 12.44 4.74
C GLN A 17 -2.93 11.58 3.51
N VAL A 18 -1.74 10.95 3.49
CA VAL A 18 -1.38 10.01 2.43
C VAL A 18 -2.27 8.77 2.47
N LEU A 19 -2.47 8.17 3.64
CA LEU A 19 -3.38 7.03 3.86
C LEU A 19 -4.80 7.36 3.36
N LEU A 20 -5.34 8.51 3.76
CA LEU A 20 -6.65 8.97 3.29
C LEU A 20 -6.69 9.14 1.76
N GLY A 21 -5.64 9.72 1.18
CA GLY A 21 -5.53 9.90 -0.26
C GLY A 21 -5.47 8.58 -1.03
N ILE A 22 -4.85 7.54 -0.47
CA ILE A 22 -4.84 6.19 -1.04
C ILE A 22 -6.26 5.62 -1.02
N ALA A 23 -6.95 5.68 0.12
CA ALA A 23 -8.31 5.18 0.28
C ALA A 23 -9.30 5.79 -0.73
N GLN A 24 -9.18 7.09 -1.01
CA GLN A 24 -10.04 7.80 -1.96
C GLN A 24 -9.82 7.38 -3.43
N ARG A 25 -8.65 6.82 -3.77
CA ARG A 25 -8.32 6.47 -5.16
C ARG A 25 -8.84 5.10 -5.60
N PHE A 26 -9.23 4.23 -4.67
CA PHE A 26 -9.74 2.89 -5.01
C PHE A 26 -10.95 2.92 -5.95
N GLN A 27 -11.82 3.93 -5.80
CA GLN A 27 -12.98 4.13 -6.67
C GLN A 27 -12.62 4.33 -8.15
N ARG A 28 -11.37 4.72 -8.47
CA ARG A 28 -10.91 4.97 -9.85
C ARG A 28 -10.24 3.75 -10.49
N MET A 29 -9.84 2.76 -9.69
CA MET A 29 -9.12 1.55 -10.13
C MET A 29 -9.68 0.33 -9.40
N PRO A 30 -10.94 -0.05 -9.69
CA PRO A 30 -11.64 -1.10 -8.94
C PRO A 30 -10.96 -2.47 -9.05
N GLU A 31 -10.26 -2.77 -10.14
CA GLU A 31 -9.46 -3.99 -10.29
C GLU A 31 -8.30 -4.09 -9.29
N ASN A 32 -7.78 -2.95 -8.83
CA ASN A 32 -6.67 -2.89 -7.88
C ASN A 32 -7.15 -2.76 -6.44
N GLU A 33 -8.44 -2.47 -6.23
CA GLU A 33 -8.98 -2.09 -4.92
C GLU A 33 -8.67 -3.14 -3.87
N ARG A 34 -9.06 -4.41 -4.06
CA ARG A 34 -8.87 -5.43 -3.02
C ARG A 34 -7.39 -5.71 -2.72
N LEU A 35 -6.57 -5.78 -3.77
CA LEU A 35 -5.12 -5.95 -3.66
C LEU A 35 -4.48 -4.81 -2.83
N CYS A 36 -4.78 -3.58 -3.20
CA CYS A 36 -4.16 -2.41 -2.58
C CYS A 36 -4.75 -2.07 -1.22
N ARG A 37 -6.04 -2.39 -1.00
CA ARG A 37 -6.71 -2.28 0.29
C ARG A 37 -6.06 -3.18 1.33
N SER A 38 -5.75 -4.42 0.96
CA SER A 38 -5.04 -5.36 1.84
C SER A 38 -3.70 -4.79 2.35
N VAL A 39 -2.94 -4.09 1.49
CA VAL A 39 -1.72 -3.38 1.93
C VAL A 39 -2.06 -2.18 2.81
N LEU A 40 -3.07 -1.38 2.42
CA LEU A 40 -3.48 -0.19 3.18
C LEU A 40 -3.89 -0.53 4.61
N ASP A 41 -4.71 -1.55 4.81
CA ASP A 41 -5.20 -1.95 6.14
C ASP A 41 -4.02 -2.29 7.07
N ARG A 42 -2.97 -2.90 6.52
CA ARG A 42 -1.73 -3.17 7.26
C ARG A 42 -0.92 -1.90 7.53
N LEU A 43 -0.86 -0.96 6.59
CA LEU A 43 -0.20 0.33 6.82
C LEU A 43 -0.91 1.17 7.88
N GLU A 44 -2.24 1.11 7.97
CA GLU A 44 -3.01 1.81 9.00
C GLU A 44 -2.69 1.28 10.41
N LEU A 45 -2.53 -0.04 10.56
CA LEU A 45 -2.11 -0.67 11.81
C LEU A 45 -0.66 -0.33 12.18
N LEU A 46 0.25 -0.21 11.21
CA LEU A 46 1.64 0.21 11.43
C LEU A 46 1.80 1.71 11.69
N HIS A 47 0.81 2.52 11.33
CA HIS A 47 0.92 3.98 11.35
C HIS A 47 1.29 4.51 12.73
N VAL A 48 0.61 4.03 13.78
CA VAL A 48 0.81 4.49 15.15
C VAL A 48 2.20 4.09 15.69
N PRO A 49 2.62 2.80 15.64
CA PRO A 49 3.96 2.39 16.04
C PRO A 49 5.07 3.15 15.30
N VAL A 50 4.96 3.29 13.98
CA VAL A 50 5.98 3.96 13.15
C VAL A 50 6.06 5.46 13.45
N ALA A 51 4.92 6.10 13.70
CA ALA A 51 4.86 7.52 14.06
C ALA A 51 5.47 7.82 15.44
N ALA A 52 5.54 6.83 16.33
CA ALA A 52 6.18 6.96 17.64
C ALA A 52 7.71 6.86 17.60
N LEU A 53 8.29 6.43 16.47
CA LEU A 53 9.74 6.35 16.29
C LEU A 53 10.40 7.72 16.23
N ASN A 54 11.72 7.74 16.44
CA ASN A 54 12.52 8.96 16.33
C ASN A 54 12.45 9.53 14.90
N ARG A 55 12.60 10.86 14.78
CA ARG A 55 12.76 11.50 13.46
C ARG A 55 14.00 10.92 12.78
N ASN A 56 13.85 10.53 11.51
CA ASN A 56 14.86 9.86 10.68
C ASN A 56 15.12 8.39 11.01
N ASP A 57 14.22 7.73 11.75
CA ASP A 57 14.26 6.27 11.88
C ASP A 57 14.12 5.61 10.50
N THR A 58 14.92 4.56 10.26
CA THR A 58 14.92 3.85 8.99
C THR A 58 13.58 3.18 8.70
N LEU A 59 12.89 2.64 9.71
CA LEU A 59 11.58 2.01 9.55
C LEU A 59 10.51 3.05 9.20
N GLN A 60 10.64 4.27 9.72
CA GLN A 60 9.78 5.39 9.33
C GLN A 60 10.00 5.78 7.87
N SER A 61 11.26 5.82 7.41
CA SER A 61 11.58 6.05 6.00
C SER A 61 11.06 4.92 5.10
N GLU A 62 11.18 3.66 5.51
CA GLU A 62 10.68 2.52 4.75
C GLU A 62 9.15 2.53 4.64
N CYS A 63 8.45 2.80 5.73
CA CYS A 63 6.99 2.95 5.73
C CYS A 63 6.54 4.10 4.82
N ALA A 64 7.23 5.24 4.87
CA ALA A 64 6.99 6.36 3.97
C ALA A 64 7.16 5.96 2.49
N ASP A 65 8.18 5.16 2.18
CA ASP A 65 8.41 4.65 0.82
C ASP A 65 7.33 3.67 0.35
N VAL A 66 6.81 2.83 1.24
CA VAL A 66 5.68 1.93 0.93
C VAL A 66 4.43 2.76 0.62
N LEU A 67 4.10 3.77 1.44
CA LEU A 67 2.99 4.70 1.19
C LEU A 67 3.10 5.39 -0.17
N VAL A 68 4.29 5.89 -0.51
CA VAL A 68 4.54 6.55 -1.81
C VAL A 68 4.32 5.60 -2.97
N ARG A 69 4.81 4.36 -2.87
CA ARG A 69 4.67 3.37 -3.94
C ARG A 69 3.22 2.96 -4.12
N LEU A 70 2.50 2.69 -3.03
CA LEU A 70 1.07 2.35 -3.07
C LEU A 70 0.25 3.49 -3.70
N LEU A 71 0.51 4.73 -3.28
CA LEU A 71 -0.15 5.92 -3.82
C LEU A 71 0.08 6.07 -5.34
N ARG A 72 1.32 5.86 -5.81
CA ARG A 72 1.68 5.98 -7.23
C ARG A 72 1.07 4.89 -8.09
N LEU A 73 0.92 3.68 -7.54
CA LEU A 73 0.28 2.56 -8.22
C LEU A 73 -1.20 2.84 -8.49
N LEU A 74 -1.85 3.63 -7.62
CA LEU A 74 -3.23 4.12 -7.79
C LEU A 74 -3.33 5.42 -8.60
N GLY A 75 -2.28 5.76 -9.34
CA GLY A 75 -2.29 6.91 -10.25
C GLY A 75 -3.21 6.68 -11.45
N GLU A 76 -3.77 7.76 -11.99
CA GLU A 76 -4.63 7.70 -13.17
C GLU A 76 -3.84 7.18 -14.37
N ASN A 77 -4.30 6.07 -14.94
CA ASN A 77 -3.74 5.46 -16.13
C ASN A 77 -4.88 5.07 -17.07
N PRO A 78 -4.74 5.23 -18.39
CA PRO A 78 -5.71 4.72 -19.34
C PRO A 78 -5.79 3.19 -19.23
N LEU A 79 -6.96 2.61 -19.52
CA LEU A 79 -7.23 1.18 -19.34
C LEU A 79 -6.19 0.29 -20.05
N LEU A 80 -5.81 0.62 -21.28
CA LEU A 80 -4.79 -0.13 -22.02
C LEU A 80 -3.44 -0.19 -21.30
N ALA A 81 -3.04 0.90 -20.64
CA ALA A 81 -1.80 0.93 -19.87
C ALA A 81 -1.92 0.10 -18.57
N ARG A 82 -3.11 0.05 -17.97
CA ARG A 82 -3.40 -0.80 -16.80
C ARG A 82 -3.36 -2.27 -17.19
N LEU A 83 -3.96 -2.63 -18.32
CA LEU A 83 -3.91 -3.97 -18.87
C LEU A 83 -2.47 -4.42 -19.14
N ALA A 84 -1.69 -3.59 -19.85
CA ALA A 84 -0.30 -3.88 -20.15
C ALA A 84 0.60 -4.01 -18.91
N LYS A 85 0.19 -3.45 -17.76
CA LYS A 85 0.95 -3.46 -16.50
C LYS A 85 0.32 -4.33 -15.42
N SER A 86 -0.71 -5.12 -15.71
CA SER A 86 -1.48 -5.88 -14.71
C SER A 86 -0.58 -6.80 -13.89
N GLU A 87 0.23 -7.64 -14.55
CA GLU A 87 1.17 -8.54 -13.87
C GLU A 87 2.22 -7.79 -13.05
N THR A 88 2.76 -6.69 -13.61
CA THR A 88 3.69 -5.83 -12.87
C THR A 88 3.03 -5.20 -11.64
N THR A 89 1.75 -4.85 -11.73
CA THR A 89 0.97 -4.26 -10.62
C THR A 89 0.80 -5.28 -9.51
N VAL A 90 0.42 -6.52 -9.84
CA VAL A 90 0.31 -7.63 -8.91
C VAL A 90 1.66 -7.89 -8.20
N GLN A 91 2.76 -7.95 -8.95
CA GLN A 91 4.09 -8.14 -8.37
C GLN A 91 4.50 -6.99 -7.45
N ILE A 92 4.23 -5.74 -7.84
CA ILE A 92 4.53 -4.58 -6.99
C ILE A 92 3.74 -4.69 -5.68
N VAL A 93 2.46 -5.03 -5.71
CA VAL A 93 1.64 -5.17 -4.50
C VAL A 93 2.19 -6.29 -3.59
N TYR A 94 2.59 -7.42 -4.16
CA TYR A 94 3.26 -8.50 -3.41
C TYR A 94 4.53 -7.99 -2.70
N ASP A 95 5.39 -7.27 -3.42
CA ASP A 95 6.60 -6.68 -2.86
C ASP A 95 6.31 -5.64 -1.75
N LEU A 96 5.19 -4.91 -1.85
CA LEU A 96 4.76 -4.00 -0.79
C LEU A 96 4.35 -4.77 0.47
N HIS A 97 3.65 -5.90 0.32
CA HIS A 97 3.33 -6.75 1.47
C HIS A 97 4.60 -7.24 2.19
N LEU A 98 5.60 -7.73 1.45
CA LEU A 98 6.87 -8.17 2.03
C LEU A 98 7.63 -7.05 2.75
N ARG A 99 7.52 -5.81 2.25
CA ARG A 99 8.11 -4.66 2.94
C ARG A 99 7.37 -4.33 4.23
N VAL A 100 6.04 -4.43 4.21
CA VAL A 100 5.22 -4.28 5.42
C VAL A 100 5.59 -5.36 6.45
N ASP A 101 5.79 -6.62 6.05
CA ASP A 101 6.26 -7.69 6.93
C ASP A 101 7.58 -7.33 7.62
N ARG A 102 8.58 -6.85 6.86
CA ARG A 102 9.87 -6.43 7.42
C ARG A 102 9.77 -5.27 8.39
N ILE A 103 8.86 -4.31 8.13
CA ILE A 103 8.63 -3.19 9.05
C ILE A 103 7.97 -3.71 10.34
N SER A 104 6.99 -4.61 10.23
CA SER A 104 6.37 -5.25 11.39
C SER A 104 7.38 -6.01 12.24
N GLU A 105 8.24 -6.81 11.60
CA GLU A 105 9.34 -7.54 12.25
C GLU A 105 10.31 -6.58 12.95
N GLY A 106 10.72 -5.49 12.28
CA GLY A 106 11.61 -4.48 12.86
C GLY A 106 11.01 -3.71 14.04
N LEU A 107 9.68 -3.74 14.20
CA LEU A 107 8.95 -3.15 15.31
C LEU A 107 8.60 -4.17 16.41
N ASP A 108 9.05 -5.42 16.30
CA ASP A 108 8.66 -6.54 17.16
C ASP A 108 7.13 -6.72 17.26
N LEU A 109 6.41 -6.40 16.18
CA LEU A 109 4.96 -6.59 16.09
C LEU A 109 4.67 -8.00 15.57
N GLU A 110 3.60 -8.60 16.11
CA GLU A 110 3.12 -9.89 15.63
C GLU A 110 2.79 -9.83 14.13
N VAL A 111 3.07 -10.91 13.40
CA VAL A 111 2.84 -10.98 11.95
C VAL A 111 1.39 -10.59 11.66
N MET A 112 1.23 -9.46 11.00
CA MET A 112 -0.07 -8.88 10.75
C MET A 112 -0.77 -9.69 9.66
N ALA A 113 -1.88 -10.35 10.01
CA ALA A 113 -2.83 -11.11 9.17
C ALA A 113 -2.21 -11.79 7.94
N ASN A 114 -2.28 -13.13 7.86
CA ASN A 114 -1.66 -13.95 6.81
C ASN A 114 -2.14 -13.64 5.37
N TRP A 115 -1.74 -12.49 4.83
CA TRP A 115 -2.16 -11.96 3.54
C TRP A 115 -1.78 -12.90 2.40
N GLU A 116 -0.76 -13.74 2.62
CA GLU A 116 -0.33 -14.78 1.69
C GLU A 116 -1.42 -15.83 1.44
N SER A 117 -2.22 -16.19 2.45
CA SER A 117 -3.31 -17.15 2.25
C SER A 117 -4.41 -16.61 1.37
N ASP A 118 -4.64 -15.30 1.40
CA ASP A 118 -5.67 -14.64 0.60
C ASP A 118 -5.15 -14.22 -0.78
N TRP A 119 -3.83 -14.23 -0.99
CA TRP A 119 -3.18 -13.67 -2.18
C TRP A 119 -3.73 -14.20 -3.50
N GLY A 120 -3.93 -15.51 -3.60
CA GLY A 120 -4.47 -16.13 -4.81
C GLY A 120 -5.88 -15.64 -5.15
N SER A 121 -6.72 -15.42 -4.12
CA SER A 121 -8.07 -14.88 -4.30
C SER A 121 -8.05 -13.40 -4.71
N LEU A 122 -7.12 -12.62 -4.17
CA LEU A 122 -6.94 -11.22 -4.53
C LEU A 122 -6.46 -11.07 -5.98
N CYS A 123 -5.51 -11.90 -6.42
CA CYS A 123 -5.04 -11.93 -7.80
C CYS A 123 -6.16 -12.32 -8.78
N THR A 124 -6.97 -13.33 -8.41
CA THR A 124 -8.11 -13.77 -9.23
C THR A 124 -9.10 -12.63 -9.40
N HIS A 125 -9.49 -11.98 -8.30
CA HIS A 125 -10.42 -10.86 -8.34
C HIS A 125 -9.90 -9.68 -9.18
N HIS A 126 -8.60 -9.36 -9.09
CA HIS A 126 -7.98 -8.34 -9.92
C HIS A 126 -8.13 -8.65 -11.42
N HIS A 127 -7.79 -9.88 -11.81
CA HIS A 127 -7.84 -10.30 -13.21
C HIS A 127 -9.27 -10.31 -13.75
N GLU A 128 -10.22 -10.86 -12.98
CA GLU A 128 -11.64 -10.90 -13.35
C GLU A 128 -12.22 -9.48 -13.53
N THR A 129 -11.92 -8.57 -12.59
CA THR A 129 -12.41 -7.20 -12.65
C THR A 129 -11.81 -6.45 -13.83
N LEU A 130 -10.51 -6.61 -14.08
CA LEU A 130 -9.83 -5.97 -15.21
C LEU A 130 -10.39 -6.45 -16.56
N ASN A 131 -10.69 -7.74 -16.69
CA ASN A 131 -11.32 -8.31 -17.89
C ASN A 131 -12.74 -7.79 -18.13
N GLN A 132 -13.50 -7.44 -17.08
CA GLN A 132 -14.84 -6.87 -17.22
C GLN A 132 -14.84 -5.41 -17.67
N LEU A 133 -13.72 -4.71 -17.49
CA LEU A 133 -13.57 -3.30 -17.89
C LEU A 133 -13.09 -3.13 -19.34
N CYS A 134 -12.55 -4.20 -19.94
CA CYS A 134 -12.02 -4.22 -21.31
C CYS A 134 -13.10 -4.63 -22.31
#